data_AF-A0A7V8V4P8-F1
#
_entry.id   AF-A0A7V8V4P8-F1
#
_cell.length_a   1.000
_cell.length_b   1.000
_cell.length_c   1.000
_cell.angle_alpha   90.00
_cell.angle_beta   90.00
_cell.angle_gamma   90.00
#
_symmetry.space_group_name_H-M   'P 1'
#
loop_
_entity.id
_entity.type
_entity.pdbx_description
1 polymer ?
#
loop_
_entity_poly.entity_id
_entity_poly.type
_entity_poly.pdbx_seq_one_letter_code
_entity_poly.pdbx_strand_id
1 'polypeptide(L)'
;MGQAGITSTEINGILGGHQTVDDHHSGGSGSDKPLLLGIVVLLVAYAVASVAGWTTSPKAAADTHAAAEAHHDAALAHDLHDEHADPHAGEAHGDHGSHPLPHPWAVAPFVLLLGSIAVLPLLKFTEHWWESNTNRLIVSVGLAVVTLIYYMTIYEGASMGAAWHRIDHAIMGEYIPFIVLLFSLYVISGGIRISGDLKAHPTTNAAFMLVGGLLASFIGTTGAAMLLIRPLLETNKERRFRQHTVVFFIFVVCNCGGCLLPIGDPPLFLGYLQGVNFLWTMTALWKPWLLTNILLLILYVVVDKFYYYPKEDAENVLRDEVRTTPLRIQGLWPNALLLVGVIFSVALLDPTKPLPGIGWYPFVYLREIVQLALVGLSLWLGSKQVRNENRFNYHAIVEVAALFVGIFICMQPALEILNEQGPSLGIDTPMKFYWITGGLSSILDNAPTYLVFFKTAFPNMDAAALNAAIENTSGSHYINLVAISLGSVFMGAMTYIGNGPNFMVRAIAEESGVKMPSFFGYVLFFSVPILLPILGIVSLVFLL
;
A
#
# COMPACT_ATOMS: atom_id res chain seq x y z
N MET A 1 -62.97 -43.85 -21.84
CA MET A 1 -62.92 -42.37 -21.81
C MET A 1 -62.85 -41.98 -20.34
N GLY A 2 -61.72 -41.68 -19.70
CA GLY A 2 -60.54 -40.96 -20.14
C GLY A 2 -60.40 -39.73 -19.24
N GLN A 3 -59.90 -39.89 -18.01
CA GLN A 3 -59.49 -38.79 -17.14
C GLN A 3 -58.11 -39.13 -16.59
N ALA A 4 -57.09 -38.56 -17.22
CA ALA A 4 -55.71 -38.59 -16.76
C ALA A 4 -55.45 -37.34 -15.91
N GLY A 5 -54.83 -37.55 -14.75
CA GLY A 5 -54.32 -36.50 -13.90
C GLY A 5 -53.10 -35.81 -14.55
N ILE A 6 -53.03 -34.50 -14.39
CA ILE A 6 -51.89 -33.69 -14.79
C ILE A 6 -51.02 -33.50 -13.55
N THR A 7 -49.82 -34.07 -13.61
CA THR A 7 -48.73 -33.88 -12.65
C THR A 7 -48.04 -32.53 -12.88
N SER A 8 -47.40 -32.03 -11.82
CA SER A 8 -46.86 -30.69 -11.57
C SER A 8 -45.72 -30.18 -12.49
N THR A 9 -45.64 -30.64 -13.74
CA THR A 9 -44.52 -30.34 -14.64
C THR A 9 -44.88 -29.36 -15.77
N GLU A 10 -46.12 -28.89 -15.87
CA GLU A 10 -46.61 -28.06 -17.01
C GLU A 10 -46.93 -26.59 -16.66
N ILE A 11 -46.36 -26.01 -15.61
CA ILE A 11 -46.55 -24.58 -15.27
C ILE A 11 -45.26 -23.74 -15.41
N ASN A 12 -44.20 -24.26 -16.04
CA ASN A 12 -42.95 -23.50 -16.25
C ASN A 12 -42.68 -23.12 -17.72
N GLY A 13 -43.68 -23.16 -18.61
CA GLY A 13 -43.47 -22.99 -20.05
C GLY A 13 -43.80 -21.64 -20.69
N ILE A 14 -44.32 -20.63 -19.97
CA ILE A 14 -44.95 -19.46 -20.65
C ILE A 14 -44.39 -18.08 -20.24
N LEU A 15 -43.39 -17.99 -19.37
CA LEU A 15 -42.68 -16.72 -19.12
C LEU A 15 -41.20 -16.89 -19.44
N GLY A 16 -40.89 -16.51 -20.67
CA GLY A 16 -39.56 -16.60 -21.28
C GLY A 16 -38.50 -15.80 -20.54
N GLY A 17 -37.26 -16.29 -20.64
CA GLY A 17 -36.07 -15.64 -20.11
C GLY A 17 -35.05 -16.58 -19.50
N HIS A 18 -34.83 -17.79 -20.05
CA HIS A 18 -33.58 -18.51 -19.77
C HIS A 18 -32.45 -17.81 -20.54
N GLN A 19 -31.94 -16.72 -19.97
CA GLN A 19 -30.51 -16.45 -20.08
C GLN A 19 -29.83 -17.56 -19.29
N THR A 20 -29.23 -18.50 -20.01
CA THR A 20 -28.13 -19.29 -19.49
C THR A 20 -27.11 -18.31 -18.94
N VAL A 21 -27.01 -18.22 -17.63
CA VAL A 21 -25.85 -17.62 -16.98
C VAL A 21 -24.70 -18.54 -17.36
N ASP A 22 -23.96 -18.16 -18.40
CA ASP A 22 -22.67 -18.76 -18.69
C ASP A 22 -21.84 -18.61 -17.41
N ASP A 23 -21.49 -19.75 -16.80
CA ASP A 23 -20.54 -19.88 -15.71
C ASP A 23 -19.14 -19.46 -16.19
N HIS A 24 -18.95 -18.16 -16.43
CA HIS A 24 -17.66 -17.57 -16.79
C HIS A 24 -16.72 -17.43 -15.57
N HIS A 25 -17.09 -17.94 -14.39
CA HIS A 25 -16.24 -17.89 -13.19
C HIS A 25 -15.47 -19.18 -12.88
N SER A 26 -15.44 -20.16 -13.79
CA SER A 26 -14.59 -21.37 -13.67
C SER A 26 -13.32 -21.35 -14.52
N GLY A 27 -12.94 -20.18 -15.06
CA GLY A 27 -11.78 -20.01 -15.92
C GLY A 27 -10.55 -19.42 -15.22
N GLY A 28 -9.62 -20.29 -14.80
CA GLY A 28 -8.19 -19.96 -14.84
C GLY A 28 -7.51 -19.66 -13.51
N SER A 29 -7.10 -20.71 -12.77
CA SER A 29 -5.73 -20.69 -12.26
C SER A 29 -4.81 -20.77 -13.49
N GLY A 30 -4.55 -19.63 -14.13
CA GLY A 30 -3.52 -19.56 -15.17
C GLY A 30 -2.26 -20.23 -14.61
N SER A 31 -1.66 -21.14 -15.38
CA SER A 31 -0.43 -21.81 -14.97
C SER A 31 0.59 -20.76 -14.51
N ASP A 32 1.17 -20.86 -13.31
CA ASP A 32 2.17 -19.90 -12.79
C ASP A 32 3.48 -19.87 -13.61
N LYS A 33 3.64 -20.77 -14.58
CA LYS A 33 4.82 -20.91 -15.43
C LYS A 33 5.30 -19.63 -16.14
N PRO A 34 4.47 -18.79 -16.79
CA PRO A 34 4.95 -17.59 -17.46
C PRO A 34 5.45 -16.56 -16.44
N LEU A 35 4.84 -16.48 -15.26
CA LEU A 35 5.30 -15.62 -14.18
C LEU A 35 6.64 -16.11 -13.62
N LEU A 36 6.76 -17.41 -13.33
CA LEU A 36 8.02 -18.01 -12.89
C LEU A 36 9.14 -17.81 -13.92
N LEU A 37 8.85 -18.00 -15.21
CA LEU A 37 9.80 -17.74 -16.28
C LEU A 37 10.23 -16.27 -16.31
N GLY A 38 9.28 -15.34 -16.20
CA GLY A 38 9.55 -13.91 -16.14
C GLY A 38 10.45 -13.53 -14.96
N ILE A 39 10.19 -14.09 -13.78
CA ILE A 39 11.05 -13.90 -12.59
C ILE A 39 12.46 -14.42 -12.88
N VAL A 40 12.60 -15.65 -13.39
CA VAL A 40 13.92 -16.23 -13.70
C VAL A 40 14.69 -15.37 -14.72
N VAL A 41 14.03 -14.87 -15.76
CA VAL A 41 14.64 -13.99 -16.75
C VAL A 41 15.15 -12.70 -16.09
N LEU A 42 14.36 -12.07 -15.22
CA LEU A 42 14.77 -10.86 -14.49
C LEU A 42 15.95 -11.13 -13.55
N LEU A 43 15.96 -12.26 -12.83
CA LEU A 43 17.07 -12.64 -11.95
C LEU A 43 18.37 -12.83 -12.74
N VAL A 44 18.30 -13.51 -13.89
CA VAL A 44 19.47 -13.72 -14.77
C VAL A 44 19.95 -12.40 -15.37
N ALA A 45 19.05 -11.57 -15.89
CA ALA A 45 19.39 -10.26 -16.44
C ALA A 45 20.06 -9.37 -15.37
N TYR A 46 19.55 -9.38 -14.14
CA TYR A 46 20.14 -8.64 -13.04
C TYR A 46 21.54 -9.15 -12.64
N ALA A 47 21.73 -10.47 -12.60
CA ALA A 47 23.03 -11.06 -12.33
C ALA A 47 24.06 -10.66 -13.40
N VAL A 48 23.68 -10.71 -14.68
CA VAL A 48 24.54 -10.26 -15.80
C VAL A 48 24.86 -8.77 -15.67
N ALA A 49 23.86 -7.93 -15.42
CA ALA A 49 24.06 -6.49 -15.23
C ALA A 49 24.97 -6.17 -14.03
N SER A 50 24.85 -6.93 -12.94
CA SER A 50 25.69 -6.75 -11.75
C SER A 50 27.14 -7.16 -11.99
N VAL A 51 27.37 -8.27 -12.70
CA VAL A 51 28.72 -8.68 -13.12
C VAL A 51 29.33 -7.66 -14.09
N ALA A 52 28.51 -7.02 -14.92
CA ALA A 52 28.93 -5.94 -15.81
C ALA A 52 29.15 -4.59 -15.09
N GLY A 53 28.88 -4.50 -13.78
CA GLY A 53 29.05 -3.28 -12.98
C GLY A 53 27.94 -2.23 -13.14
N TRP A 54 26.81 -2.57 -13.78
CA TRP A 54 25.73 -1.60 -14.05
C TRP A 54 24.81 -1.35 -12.85
N THR A 55 24.96 -2.11 -11.76
CA THR A 55 24.10 -2.06 -10.57
C THR A 55 24.82 -1.51 -9.33
N THR A 56 26.04 -1.00 -9.47
CA THR A 56 26.82 -0.43 -8.36
C THR A 56 26.07 0.73 -7.72
N SER A 57 25.98 0.76 -6.39
CA SER A 57 25.37 1.89 -5.67
C SER A 57 26.17 3.17 -5.93
N PRO A 58 25.51 4.31 -6.21
CA PRO A 58 26.19 5.60 -6.41
C PRO A 58 27.07 6.01 -5.23
N LYS A 59 26.66 5.69 -3.99
CA LYS A 59 27.47 5.97 -2.79
C LYS A 59 28.69 5.05 -2.69
N ALA A 60 28.53 3.76 -3.01
CA ALA A 60 29.65 2.83 -3.07
C ALA A 60 30.67 3.24 -4.15
N ALA A 61 30.17 3.73 -5.30
CA ALA A 61 31.01 4.26 -6.37
C ALA A 61 31.76 5.53 -5.92
N ALA A 62 31.09 6.45 -5.23
CA ALA A 62 31.71 7.66 -4.66
C ALA A 62 32.80 7.31 -3.63
N ASP A 63 32.55 6.34 -2.74
CA ASP A 63 33.53 5.88 -1.75
C ASP A 63 34.74 5.19 -2.41
N THR A 64 34.53 4.40 -3.48
CA THR A 64 35.65 3.81 -4.23
C THR A 64 36.45 4.83 -5.05
N HIS A 65 35.79 5.86 -5.58
CA HIS A 65 36.47 6.95 -6.29
C HIS A 65 37.28 7.80 -5.30
N ALA A 66 36.69 8.16 -4.15
CA ALA A 66 37.40 8.88 -3.08
C ALA A 66 38.56 8.06 -2.50
N ALA A 67 38.41 6.74 -2.36
CA ALA A 67 39.49 5.85 -1.92
C ALA A 67 40.59 5.70 -3.00
N ALA A 68 40.22 5.70 -4.29
CA ALA A 68 41.17 5.67 -5.40
C ALA A 68 41.94 7.00 -5.53
N GLU A 69 41.28 8.14 -5.35
CA GLU A 69 41.92 9.47 -5.27
C GLU A 69 42.85 9.55 -4.06
N ALA A 70 42.41 9.12 -2.88
CA ALA A 70 43.26 9.06 -1.69
C ALA A 70 44.47 8.12 -1.86
N HIS A 71 44.31 7.01 -2.58
CA HIS A 71 45.44 6.12 -2.93
C HIS A 71 46.36 6.72 -3.99
N HIS A 72 45.83 7.51 -4.94
CA HIS A 72 46.61 8.21 -5.95
C HIS A 72 47.41 9.36 -5.31
N ASP A 73 46.80 10.13 -4.40
CA ASP A 73 47.45 11.19 -3.63
C ASP A 73 48.47 10.63 -2.64
N ALA A 74 48.20 9.48 -1.99
CA ALA A 74 49.18 8.79 -1.15
C ALA A 74 50.35 8.19 -1.95
N ALA A 75 50.13 7.80 -3.21
CA ALA A 75 51.18 7.35 -4.12
C ALA A 75 52.04 8.53 -4.64
N LEU A 76 51.44 9.70 -4.86
CA LEU A 76 52.14 10.95 -5.22
C LEU A 76 52.89 11.57 -4.03
N ALA A 77 52.37 11.41 -2.80
CA ALA A 77 53.02 11.89 -1.57
C ALA A 77 54.28 11.09 -1.19
N HIS A 78 54.57 9.97 -1.86
CA HIS A 78 55.80 9.19 -1.64
C HIS A 78 56.97 9.60 -2.56
N ASP A 79 56.75 10.51 -3.53
CA ASP A 79 57.78 10.88 -4.52
C ASP A 79 58.24 12.34 -4.51
N LEU A 80 57.76 13.19 -3.59
CA LEU A 80 58.21 14.59 -3.51
C LEU A 80 58.37 15.06 -2.06
N HIS A 81 59.62 15.08 -1.60
CA HIS A 81 60.06 16.04 -0.60
C HIS A 81 60.34 17.38 -1.32
N ASP A 82 59.87 18.44 -0.68
CA ASP A 82 60.17 19.86 -0.85
C ASP A 82 59.15 20.77 -1.56
N GLU A 83 58.82 21.80 -0.78
CA GLU A 83 58.47 23.18 -1.10
C GLU A 83 57.00 23.62 -1.34
N HIS A 84 56.61 24.54 -0.45
CA HIS A 84 55.62 25.62 -0.53
C HIS A 84 54.12 25.31 -0.42
N ALA A 85 53.59 25.64 0.77
CA ALA A 85 52.18 25.82 1.06
C ALA A 85 51.68 27.16 0.52
N ASP A 86 50.57 27.12 -0.22
CA ASP A 86 49.71 28.27 -0.53
C ASP A 86 48.24 27.82 -0.38
N PRO A 87 47.39 28.50 0.42
CA PRO A 87 46.05 28.01 0.73
C PRO A 87 44.99 28.72 -0.14
N HIS A 88 44.69 28.19 -1.31
CA HIS A 88 43.50 28.60 -2.08
C HIS A 88 42.89 27.42 -2.85
N ALA A 89 42.11 26.60 -2.15
CA ALA A 89 41.11 25.74 -2.78
C ALA A 89 39.76 26.42 -2.64
N GLY A 90 39.29 27.03 -3.73
CA GLY A 90 37.95 27.61 -3.81
C GLY A 90 36.92 26.49 -3.73
N GLU A 91 36.03 26.61 -2.75
CA GLU A 91 34.78 25.87 -2.69
C GLU A 91 33.96 26.22 -3.94
N ALA A 92 33.93 25.29 -4.90
CA ALA A 92 32.97 25.31 -5.99
C ALA A 92 31.59 25.01 -5.40
N HIS A 93 30.94 26.05 -4.88
CA HIS A 93 29.50 26.03 -4.65
C HIS A 93 28.82 25.79 -6.00
N GLY A 94 28.27 24.59 -6.16
CA GLY A 94 27.38 24.26 -7.27
C GLY A 94 26.23 25.26 -7.27
N ASP A 95 26.14 26.00 -8.37
CA ASP A 95 25.03 26.88 -8.70
C ASP A 95 23.74 26.06 -8.75
N HIS A 96 22.94 26.11 -7.69
CA HIS A 96 21.56 25.61 -7.68
C HIS A 96 20.70 26.58 -8.50
N GLY A 97 20.86 26.52 -9.83
CA GLY A 97 19.99 27.22 -10.76
C GLY A 97 18.53 26.82 -10.51
N SER A 98 17.67 27.82 -10.34
CA SER A 98 16.22 27.65 -10.18
C SER A 98 15.67 26.76 -11.29
N HIS A 99 15.28 25.53 -10.95
CA HIS A 99 14.58 24.67 -11.90
C HIS A 99 13.26 25.34 -12.28
N PRO A 100 12.94 25.45 -13.58
CA PRO A 100 11.68 26.05 -14.00
C PRO A 100 10.51 25.27 -13.41
N LEU A 101 9.52 25.95 -12.82
CA LEU A 101 8.40 25.24 -12.23
C LEU A 101 7.38 24.83 -13.30
N PRO A 102 6.76 23.63 -13.17
CA PRO A 102 5.60 23.29 -13.97
C PRO A 102 4.49 24.32 -13.78
N HIS A 103 3.79 24.64 -14.85
CA HIS A 103 2.59 25.48 -14.76
C HIS A 103 1.51 24.73 -13.97
N PRO A 104 0.75 25.38 -13.05
CA PRO A 104 -0.28 24.72 -12.25
C PRO A 104 -1.31 23.84 -12.98
N TRP A 105 -1.63 24.11 -14.25
CA TRP A 105 -2.57 23.27 -15.00
C TRP A 105 -1.98 21.90 -15.36
N ALA A 106 -0.65 21.74 -15.31
CA ALA A 106 0.02 20.45 -15.50
C ALA A 106 -0.37 19.40 -14.44
N VAL A 107 -1.01 19.83 -13.35
CA VAL A 107 -1.60 18.97 -12.30
C VAL A 107 -2.94 18.35 -12.75
N ALA A 108 -3.58 18.87 -13.80
CA ALA A 108 -4.90 18.41 -14.24
C ALA A 108 -4.97 16.89 -14.54
N PRO A 109 -4.01 16.25 -15.23
CA PRO A 109 -4.05 14.80 -15.45
C PRO A 109 -4.09 13.99 -14.15
N PHE A 110 -3.37 14.44 -13.11
CA PHE A 110 -3.37 13.80 -11.79
C PHE A 110 -4.75 13.89 -11.12
N VAL A 111 -5.33 15.09 -11.10
CA VAL A 111 -6.67 15.32 -10.51
C VAL A 111 -7.73 14.55 -11.29
N LEU A 112 -7.64 14.48 -12.61
CA LEU A 112 -8.56 13.71 -13.45
C LEU A 112 -8.43 12.20 -13.20
N LEU A 113 -7.21 11.68 -13.03
CA LEU A 113 -6.99 10.26 -12.75
C LEU A 113 -7.58 9.88 -11.39
N LEU A 114 -7.30 10.68 -10.36
CA LEU A 114 -7.85 10.51 -9.02
C LEU A 114 -9.38 10.62 -9.01
N GLY A 115 -9.93 11.62 -9.68
CA GLY A 115 -11.38 11.77 -9.86
C GLY A 115 -12.00 10.58 -10.61
N SER A 116 -11.29 10.01 -11.58
CA SER A 116 -11.75 8.82 -12.32
C SER A 116 -11.85 7.60 -11.41
N ILE A 117 -10.85 7.38 -10.55
CA ILE A 117 -10.85 6.28 -9.57
C ILE A 117 -11.99 6.44 -8.57
N ALA A 118 -12.26 7.66 -8.11
CA ALA A 118 -13.31 7.92 -7.12
C ALA A 118 -14.73 7.85 -7.71
N VAL A 119 -14.92 8.32 -8.94
CA VAL A 119 -16.26 8.56 -9.52
C VAL A 119 -16.71 7.45 -10.46
N LEU A 120 -15.85 6.93 -11.34
CA LEU A 120 -16.26 5.97 -12.37
C LEU A 120 -16.80 4.64 -11.82
N PRO A 121 -16.31 4.08 -10.70
CA PRO A 121 -16.93 2.90 -10.10
C PRO A 121 -18.33 3.16 -9.53
N LEU A 122 -18.66 4.41 -9.19
CA LEU A 122 -19.93 4.76 -8.52
C LEU A 122 -21.06 5.04 -9.50
N LEU A 123 -20.72 5.34 -10.76
CA LEU A 123 -21.68 5.65 -11.80
C LEU A 123 -22.14 4.36 -12.49
N LYS A 124 -23.43 4.05 -12.41
CA LYS A 124 -24.03 2.82 -12.97
C LYS A 124 -23.69 2.54 -14.43
N PHE A 125 -23.43 3.59 -15.23
CA PHE A 125 -23.11 3.45 -16.65
C PHE A 125 -21.63 3.15 -16.93
N THR A 126 -20.72 3.41 -15.98
CA THR A 126 -19.28 3.12 -16.10
C THR A 126 -18.81 1.99 -15.19
N GLU A 127 -19.60 1.57 -14.19
CA GLU A 127 -19.25 0.52 -13.21
C GLU A 127 -18.64 -0.73 -13.88
N HIS A 128 -19.41 -1.40 -14.75
CA HIS A 128 -18.96 -2.60 -15.46
C HIS A 128 -17.78 -2.36 -16.40
N TRP A 129 -17.68 -1.16 -16.99
CA TRP A 129 -16.54 -0.82 -17.85
C TRP A 129 -15.28 -0.63 -17.01
N TRP A 130 -15.39 -0.01 -15.83
CA TRP A 130 -14.29 0.24 -14.93
C TRP A 130 -13.77 -1.03 -14.26
N GLU A 131 -14.57 -2.09 -14.14
CA GLU A 131 -14.12 -3.39 -13.61
C GLU A 131 -12.94 -4.00 -14.38
N SER A 132 -12.80 -3.68 -15.67
CA SER A 132 -11.70 -4.19 -16.49
C SER A 132 -10.38 -3.50 -16.17
N ASN A 133 -9.39 -4.29 -15.75
CA ASN A 133 -8.01 -3.83 -15.57
C ASN A 133 -7.41 -3.18 -16.82
N THR A 134 -7.83 -3.61 -18.01
CA THR A 134 -7.39 -3.00 -19.27
C THR A 134 -7.88 -1.56 -19.39
N ASN A 135 -9.14 -1.29 -19.01
CA ASN A 135 -9.72 0.05 -19.08
C ASN A 135 -9.07 0.99 -18.05
N ARG A 136 -8.83 0.48 -16.84
CA ARG A 136 -8.07 1.19 -15.81
C ARG A 136 -6.66 1.57 -16.30
N LEU A 137 -5.97 0.62 -16.95
CA LEU A 137 -4.66 0.84 -17.54
C LEU A 137 -4.70 1.88 -18.66
N ILE A 138 -5.71 1.83 -19.56
CA ILE A 138 -5.86 2.79 -20.66
C ILE A 138 -6.04 4.21 -20.12
N VAL A 139 -6.91 4.40 -19.12
CA VAL A 139 -7.13 5.73 -18.51
C VAL A 139 -5.87 6.23 -17.82
N SER A 140 -5.25 5.37 -17.00
CA SER A 140 -4.03 5.66 -16.26
C SER A 140 -2.86 6.05 -17.18
N VAL A 141 -2.55 5.21 -18.17
CA VAL A 141 -1.47 5.46 -19.14
C VAL A 141 -1.81 6.61 -20.08
N GLY A 142 -3.08 6.76 -20.48
CA GLY A 142 -3.51 7.87 -21.32
C GLY A 142 -3.23 9.22 -20.67
N LEU A 143 -3.59 9.38 -19.39
CA LEU A 143 -3.30 10.60 -18.63
C LEU A 143 -1.80 10.77 -18.35
N ALA A 144 -1.08 9.67 -18.07
CA ALA A 144 0.37 9.70 -17.92
C ALA A 144 1.08 10.21 -19.18
N VAL A 145 0.66 9.74 -20.36
CA VAL A 145 1.18 10.21 -21.64
C VAL A 145 0.92 11.69 -21.84
N VAL A 146 -0.25 12.21 -21.43
CA VAL A 146 -0.52 13.66 -21.47
C VAL A 146 0.47 14.43 -20.59
N THR A 147 0.75 13.96 -19.37
CA THR A 147 1.77 14.56 -18.50
C THR A 147 3.17 14.51 -19.12
N LEU A 148 3.55 13.38 -19.73
CA LEU A 148 4.86 13.27 -20.39
C LEU A 148 4.97 14.20 -21.60
N ILE A 149 3.92 14.31 -22.41
CA ILE A 149 3.86 15.25 -23.55
C ILE A 149 4.03 16.69 -23.06
N TYR A 150 3.44 17.05 -21.91
CA TYR A 150 3.65 18.36 -21.30
C TYR A 150 5.14 18.63 -21.03
N TYR A 151 5.85 17.70 -20.40
CA TYR A 151 7.30 17.83 -20.16
C TYR A 151 8.14 17.80 -21.44
N MET A 152 7.65 17.17 -22.52
CA MET A 152 8.35 17.15 -23.80
C MET A 152 8.15 18.41 -24.64
N THR A 153 7.03 19.14 -24.46
CA THR A 153 6.60 20.16 -25.43
C THR A 153 6.30 21.54 -24.86
N ILE A 154 5.85 21.63 -23.60
CA ILE A 154 5.29 22.88 -23.05
C ILE A 154 6.07 23.37 -21.83
N TYR A 155 6.58 22.46 -21.01
CA TYR A 155 7.39 22.78 -19.84
C TYR A 155 8.57 23.70 -20.19
N GLU A 156 8.95 24.60 -19.30
CA GLU A 156 10.13 25.44 -19.49
C GLU A 156 11.39 24.57 -19.30
N GLY A 157 12.16 24.36 -20.39
CA GLY A 157 13.15 23.28 -20.47
C GLY A 157 12.62 21.99 -21.10
N ALA A 158 11.46 22.07 -21.77
CA ALA A 158 10.83 20.96 -22.48
C ALA A 158 11.81 20.24 -23.41
N SER A 159 11.96 18.94 -23.17
CA SER A 159 12.83 18.08 -23.96
C SER A 159 12.46 16.62 -23.73
N MET A 160 12.94 15.74 -24.61
CA MET A 160 12.87 14.30 -24.38
C MET A 160 13.59 13.92 -23.08
N GLY A 161 14.70 14.59 -22.75
CA GLY A 161 15.44 14.40 -21.52
C GLY A 161 14.65 14.77 -20.26
N ALA A 162 13.89 15.88 -20.31
CA ALA A 162 13.03 16.30 -19.20
C ALA A 162 11.96 15.24 -18.88
N ALA A 163 11.29 14.70 -19.90
CA ALA A 163 10.31 13.62 -19.71
C ALA A 163 10.98 12.32 -19.23
N TRP A 164 12.15 11.96 -19.77
CA TRP A 164 12.89 10.78 -19.34
C TRP A 164 13.29 10.85 -17.87
N HIS A 165 13.75 12.01 -17.40
CA HIS A 165 14.11 12.22 -16.00
C HIS A 165 12.93 11.96 -15.05
N ARG A 166 11.71 12.37 -15.43
CA ARG A 166 10.51 12.09 -14.64
C ARG A 166 10.10 10.63 -14.69
N ILE A 167 10.28 9.96 -15.82
CA ILE A 167 10.06 8.50 -15.92
C ILE A 167 11.05 7.77 -15.01
N ASP A 168 12.34 8.12 -15.06
CA ASP A 168 13.36 7.48 -14.22
C ASP A 168 13.02 7.64 -12.73
N HIS A 169 12.74 8.86 -12.28
CA HIS A 169 12.38 9.11 -10.88
C HIS A 169 11.07 8.40 -10.48
N ALA A 170 9.98 8.63 -11.22
CA ALA A 170 8.65 8.14 -10.87
C ALA A 170 8.51 6.61 -11.03
N ILE A 171 9.06 6.06 -12.11
CA ILE A 171 8.91 4.64 -12.44
C ILE A 171 10.00 3.82 -11.77
N MET A 172 11.26 4.18 -12.00
CA MET A 172 12.38 3.37 -11.55
C MET A 172 12.62 3.57 -10.04
N GLY A 173 12.58 4.82 -9.56
CA GLY A 173 12.81 5.15 -8.16
C GLY A 173 11.65 4.81 -7.21
N GLU A 174 10.40 4.93 -7.67
CA GLU A 174 9.24 4.86 -6.78
C GLU A 174 8.28 3.71 -7.13
N TYR A 175 7.71 3.71 -8.34
CA TYR A 175 6.67 2.74 -8.73
C TYR A 175 7.17 1.29 -8.74
N ILE A 176 8.36 1.00 -9.30
CA ILE A 176 8.89 -0.37 -9.36
C ILE A 176 9.11 -0.93 -7.94
N PRO A 177 9.85 -0.28 -7.04
CA PRO A 177 9.96 -0.71 -5.65
C PRO A 177 8.60 -0.90 -4.97
N PHE A 178 7.68 0.03 -5.20
CA PHE A 178 6.34 0.01 -4.65
C PHE A 178 5.55 -1.22 -5.08
N ILE A 179 5.44 -1.46 -6.40
CA ILE A 179 4.62 -2.55 -6.92
C ILE A 179 5.26 -3.91 -6.66
N VAL A 180 6.59 -4.02 -6.67
CA VAL A 180 7.30 -5.27 -6.36
C VAL A 180 7.08 -5.66 -4.89
N LEU A 181 7.15 -4.69 -3.97
CA LEU A 181 6.84 -4.96 -2.56
C LEU A 181 5.40 -5.46 -2.40
N LEU A 182 4.41 -4.70 -2.91
CA LEU A 182 3.01 -5.09 -2.78
C LEU A 182 2.73 -6.44 -3.42
N PHE A 183 3.31 -6.69 -4.60
CA PHE A 183 3.22 -7.97 -5.29
C PHE A 183 3.82 -9.11 -4.45
N SER A 184 4.97 -8.90 -3.83
CA SER A 184 5.61 -9.92 -3.00
C SER A 184 4.78 -10.28 -1.77
N LEU A 185 4.29 -9.28 -1.03
CA LEU A 185 3.43 -9.49 0.12
C LEU A 185 2.12 -10.17 -0.28
N TYR A 186 1.50 -9.72 -1.37
CA TYR A 186 0.24 -10.26 -1.89
C TYR A 186 0.37 -11.73 -2.31
N VAL A 187 1.35 -12.06 -3.14
CA VAL A 187 1.53 -13.42 -3.66
C VAL A 187 1.95 -14.38 -2.55
N ILE A 188 2.88 -13.99 -1.68
CA ILE A 188 3.37 -14.88 -0.62
C ILE A 188 2.27 -15.10 0.44
N SER A 189 1.57 -14.04 0.86
CA SER A 189 0.44 -14.16 1.80
C SER A 189 -0.71 -14.97 1.22
N GLY A 190 -1.01 -14.83 -0.08
CA GLY A 190 -2.04 -15.64 -0.76
C GLY A 190 -1.76 -17.14 -0.75
N GLY A 191 -0.52 -17.55 -0.47
CA GLY A 191 -0.12 -18.95 -0.25
C GLY A 191 -0.39 -19.48 1.16
N ILE A 192 -0.88 -18.66 2.08
CA ILE A 192 -1.24 -19.05 3.45
C ILE A 192 -2.76 -18.97 3.59
N ARG A 193 -3.38 -20.03 4.13
CA ARG A 193 -4.83 -20.07 4.39
C ARG A 193 -5.09 -20.33 5.84
N ILE A 194 -5.90 -19.46 6.45
CA ILE A 194 -6.47 -19.69 7.77
C ILE A 194 -7.93 -20.09 7.56
N SER A 195 -8.29 -21.27 8.04
CA SER A 195 -9.64 -21.82 7.95
C SER A 195 -10.11 -22.30 9.31
N GLY A 196 -11.41 -22.42 9.49
CA GLY A 196 -12.02 -22.84 10.75
C GLY A 196 -13.21 -21.95 11.07
N ASP A 197 -13.94 -22.39 12.09
CA ASP A 197 -15.22 -21.82 12.48
C ASP A 197 -15.26 -21.77 14.00
N LEU A 198 -14.87 -20.62 14.56
CA LEU A 198 -14.87 -20.42 16.00
C LEU A 198 -16.24 -19.92 16.46
N LYS A 199 -16.49 -19.92 17.77
CA LYS A 199 -17.71 -19.31 18.31
C LYS A 199 -17.73 -17.82 18.01
N ALA A 200 -18.79 -17.31 17.36
CA ALA A 200 -18.97 -15.93 16.91
C ALA A 200 -19.23 -14.91 18.03
N HIS A 201 -18.59 -15.06 19.19
CA HIS A 201 -18.69 -14.12 20.28
C HIS A 201 -17.96 -12.80 19.96
N PRO A 202 -18.41 -11.67 20.55
CA PRO A 202 -17.75 -10.38 20.38
C PRO A 202 -16.23 -10.41 20.64
N THR A 203 -15.79 -11.19 21.64
CA THR A 203 -14.37 -11.33 21.98
C THR A 203 -13.57 -12.10 20.94
N THR A 204 -14.17 -13.11 20.29
CA THR A 204 -13.53 -13.88 19.21
C THR A 204 -13.26 -12.98 18.01
N ASN A 205 -14.27 -12.19 17.62
CA ASN A 205 -14.13 -11.25 16.51
C ASN A 205 -13.14 -10.12 16.83
N ALA A 206 -13.15 -9.61 18.07
CA ALA A 206 -12.14 -8.65 18.53
C ALA A 206 -10.73 -9.25 18.49
N ALA A 207 -10.57 -10.53 18.82
CA ALA A 207 -9.28 -11.23 18.72
C ALA A 207 -8.81 -11.36 17.26
N PHE A 208 -9.71 -11.68 16.32
CA PHE A 208 -9.37 -11.66 14.89
C PHE A 208 -8.87 -10.27 14.45
N MET A 209 -9.56 -9.20 14.84
CA MET A 209 -9.14 -7.83 14.50
C MET A 209 -7.85 -7.41 15.20
N LEU A 210 -7.63 -7.81 16.45
CA LEU A 210 -6.38 -7.55 17.16
C LEU A 210 -5.20 -8.22 16.46
N VAL A 211 -5.33 -9.52 16.15
CA VAL A 211 -4.30 -10.27 15.42
C VAL A 211 -4.08 -9.65 14.03
N GLY A 212 -5.16 -9.27 13.33
CA GLY A 212 -5.06 -8.60 12.04
C GLY A 212 -4.38 -7.24 12.11
N GLY A 213 -4.71 -6.41 13.11
CA GLY A 213 -4.08 -5.11 13.33
C GLY A 213 -2.60 -5.22 13.66
N LEU A 214 -2.20 -6.27 14.41
CA LEU A 214 -0.79 -6.58 14.65
C LEU A 214 -0.10 -7.01 13.35
N LEU A 215 -0.68 -7.98 12.63
CA LEU A 215 -0.10 -8.50 11.39
C LEU A 215 0.00 -7.43 10.29
N ALA A 216 -0.96 -6.50 10.21
CA ALA A 216 -1.00 -5.46 9.19
C ALA A 216 0.31 -4.67 9.11
N SER A 217 0.94 -4.36 10.25
CA SER A 217 2.22 -3.67 10.27
C SER A 217 3.40 -4.48 9.70
N PHE A 218 3.33 -5.82 9.69
CA PHE A 218 4.45 -6.67 9.30
C PHE A 218 4.31 -7.28 7.91
N ILE A 219 3.08 -7.55 7.47
CA ILE A 219 2.80 -8.21 6.19
C ILE A 219 1.93 -7.34 5.27
N GLY A 220 1.72 -6.08 5.65
CA GLY A 220 0.86 -5.13 4.95
C GLY A 220 -0.62 -5.29 5.31
N THR A 221 -1.35 -4.17 5.31
CA THR A 221 -2.82 -4.12 5.49
C THR A 221 -3.54 -5.04 4.51
N THR A 222 -3.13 -5.06 3.24
CA THR A 222 -3.66 -5.98 2.21
C THR A 222 -3.43 -7.45 2.57
N GLY A 223 -2.21 -7.81 2.97
CA GLY A 223 -1.84 -9.18 3.31
C GLY A 223 -2.62 -9.68 4.53
N ALA A 224 -2.64 -8.89 5.61
CA ALA A 224 -3.38 -9.22 6.82
C ALA A 224 -4.89 -9.33 6.57
N ALA A 225 -5.47 -8.42 5.78
CA ALA A 225 -6.87 -8.47 5.40
C ALA A 225 -7.22 -9.77 4.67
N MET A 226 -6.43 -10.16 3.66
CA MET A 226 -6.67 -11.38 2.88
C MET A 226 -6.57 -12.66 3.69
N LEU A 227 -5.68 -12.70 4.69
CA LEU A 227 -5.55 -13.87 5.57
C LEU A 227 -6.74 -14.04 6.52
N LEU A 228 -7.33 -12.95 6.99
CA LEU A 228 -8.25 -12.97 8.13
C LEU A 228 -9.70 -12.67 7.79
N ILE A 229 -10.00 -12.02 6.66
CA ILE A 229 -11.38 -11.67 6.33
C ILE A 229 -12.26 -12.92 6.13
N ARG A 230 -11.76 -13.93 5.43
CA ARG A 230 -12.51 -15.17 5.17
C ARG A 230 -12.81 -15.96 6.46
N PRO A 231 -11.83 -16.29 7.32
CA PRO A 231 -12.15 -16.99 8.57
C PRO A 231 -13.02 -16.17 9.51
N LEU A 232 -12.93 -14.82 9.49
CA LEU A 232 -13.86 -13.95 10.22
C LEU A 232 -15.29 -14.09 9.70
N LEU A 233 -15.49 -14.05 8.38
CA LEU A 233 -16.81 -14.20 7.75
C LEU A 233 -17.40 -15.59 7.98
N GLU A 234 -16.58 -16.64 7.88
CA GLU A 234 -16.97 -18.03 8.13
C GLU A 234 -17.39 -18.22 9.59
N THR A 235 -16.56 -17.75 10.54
CA THR A 235 -16.86 -17.75 11.98
C THR A 235 -18.17 -17.04 12.29
N ASN A 236 -18.54 -16.02 11.52
CA ASN A 236 -19.79 -15.31 11.77
C ASN A 236 -20.95 -15.81 10.92
N LYS A 237 -20.85 -16.88 10.11
CA LYS A 237 -21.86 -17.17 9.08
C LYS A 237 -23.29 -17.38 9.61
N GLU A 238 -23.45 -17.89 10.83
CA GLU A 238 -24.75 -18.07 11.48
C GLU A 238 -25.35 -16.74 12.01
N ARG A 239 -24.55 -15.70 12.21
CA ARG A 239 -25.04 -14.42 12.74
C ARG A 239 -25.84 -13.63 11.69
N ARG A 240 -26.89 -12.95 12.14
CA ARG A 240 -27.67 -12.05 11.29
C ARG A 240 -26.99 -10.69 11.15
N PHE A 241 -26.46 -10.13 12.24
CA PHE A 241 -25.85 -8.80 12.25
C PHE A 241 -24.33 -8.92 12.19
N ARG A 242 -23.77 -8.75 10.99
CA ARG A 242 -22.33 -8.98 10.72
C ARG A 242 -21.62 -7.80 10.07
N GLN A 243 -22.38 -6.86 9.52
CA GLN A 243 -21.86 -5.72 8.77
C GLN A 243 -20.89 -4.86 9.60
N HIS A 244 -21.19 -4.61 10.88
CA HIS A 244 -20.35 -3.80 11.75
C HIS A 244 -19.01 -4.49 12.03
N THR A 245 -18.99 -5.82 12.17
CA THR A 245 -17.75 -6.59 12.31
C THR A 245 -16.84 -6.39 11.10
N VAL A 246 -17.38 -6.40 9.88
CA VAL A 246 -16.61 -6.11 8.66
C VAL A 246 -16.13 -4.66 8.63
N VAL A 247 -16.97 -3.71 9.04
CA VAL A 247 -16.58 -2.28 9.08
C VAL A 247 -15.46 -2.02 10.09
N PHE A 248 -15.53 -2.57 11.30
CA PHE A 248 -14.45 -2.46 12.28
C PHE A 248 -13.19 -3.20 11.82
N PHE A 249 -13.34 -4.33 11.11
CA PHE A 249 -12.20 -5.00 10.49
C PHE A 249 -11.51 -4.09 9.46
N ILE A 250 -12.27 -3.34 8.66
CA ILE A 250 -11.70 -2.32 7.76
C ILE A 250 -10.96 -1.23 8.54
N PHE A 251 -11.57 -0.69 9.61
CA PHE A 251 -10.93 0.35 10.43
C PHE A 251 -9.60 -0.11 11.03
N VAL A 252 -9.57 -1.32 11.61
CA VAL A 252 -8.42 -1.86 12.32
C VAL A 252 -7.41 -2.47 11.37
N VAL A 253 -7.80 -3.47 10.57
CA VAL A 253 -6.87 -4.33 9.82
C VAL A 253 -6.46 -3.71 8.49
N CYS A 254 -7.39 -3.04 7.79
CA CYS A 254 -7.10 -2.45 6.48
C CYS A 254 -6.44 -1.06 6.56
N ASN A 255 -6.35 -0.45 7.75
CA ASN A 255 -5.86 0.92 7.92
C ASN A 255 -5.05 1.08 9.22
N CYS A 256 -5.71 1.29 10.36
CA CYS A 256 -5.05 1.74 11.59
C CYS A 256 -4.01 0.76 12.14
N GLY A 257 -4.06 -0.51 11.74
CA GLY A 257 -3.10 -1.55 12.09
C GLY A 257 -1.75 -1.43 11.37
N GLY A 258 -1.69 -0.78 10.20
CA GLY A 258 -0.54 -0.76 9.30
C GLY A 258 0.58 0.23 9.63
N CYS A 259 0.66 0.79 10.85
CA CYS A 259 1.54 1.94 11.12
C CYS A 259 2.94 1.63 11.67
N LEU A 260 3.24 0.41 12.13
CA LEU A 260 4.47 0.19 12.90
C LEU A 260 5.71 0.02 12.02
N LEU A 261 5.58 -0.49 10.79
CA LEU A 261 6.71 -0.57 9.84
C LEU A 261 6.32 0.07 8.50
N PRO A 262 7.29 0.52 7.69
CA PRO A 262 7.01 1.12 6.38
C PRO A 262 6.24 0.20 5.44
N ILE A 263 6.49 -1.11 5.53
CA ILE A 263 5.81 -2.12 4.72
C ILE A 263 4.35 -2.35 5.13
N GLY A 264 3.93 -1.81 6.28
CA GLY A 264 2.61 -2.03 6.84
C GLY A 264 1.50 -1.36 6.02
N ASP A 265 1.76 -0.17 5.48
CA ASP A 265 0.81 0.55 4.63
C ASP A 265 1.54 1.32 3.51
N PRO A 266 0.98 1.38 2.28
CA PRO A 266 1.55 2.09 1.13
C PRO A 266 2.16 3.49 1.41
N PRO A 267 1.50 4.40 2.16
CA PRO A 267 2.03 5.71 2.51
C PRO A 267 3.40 5.67 3.19
N LEU A 268 3.55 4.78 4.19
CA LEU A 268 4.77 4.73 4.99
C LEU A 268 5.93 4.13 4.20
N PHE A 269 5.62 3.21 3.28
CA PHE A 269 6.62 2.70 2.36
C PHE A 269 7.13 3.79 1.42
N LEU A 270 6.25 4.68 0.93
CA LEU A 270 6.69 5.83 0.13
C LEU A 270 7.54 6.79 0.95
N GLY A 271 7.21 7.03 2.21
CA GLY A 271 8.10 7.76 3.12
C GLY A 271 9.49 7.13 3.26
N TYR A 272 9.55 5.81 3.35
CA TYR A 272 10.80 5.07 3.38
C TYR A 272 11.60 5.22 2.08
N LEU A 273 10.95 5.17 0.91
CA LEU A 273 11.60 5.45 -0.37
C LEU A 273 12.13 6.89 -0.47
N GLN A 274 11.48 7.85 0.20
CA GLN A 274 11.98 9.23 0.32
C GLN A 274 13.12 9.40 1.36
N GLY A 275 13.53 8.32 2.03
CA GLY A 275 14.70 8.29 2.91
C GLY A 275 14.39 8.19 4.40
N VAL A 276 13.13 8.22 4.82
CA VAL A 276 12.75 8.02 6.25
C VAL A 276 13.33 6.69 6.74
N ASN A 277 13.93 6.67 7.93
CA ASN A 277 14.52 5.44 8.48
C ASN A 277 13.49 4.34 8.72
N PHE A 278 13.86 3.07 8.48
CA PHE A 278 12.95 1.93 8.53
C PHE A 278 12.24 1.78 9.89
N LEU A 279 12.94 2.01 11.00
CA LEU A 279 12.37 1.90 12.35
C LEU A 279 11.70 3.19 12.83
N TRP A 280 11.78 4.30 12.07
CA TRP A 280 11.20 5.58 12.48
C TRP A 280 9.71 5.46 12.74
N THR A 281 8.97 4.77 11.87
CA THR A 281 7.52 4.54 12.02
C THR A 281 7.21 3.82 13.32
N MET A 282 8.00 2.80 13.68
CA MET A 282 7.83 2.04 14.91
C MET A 282 8.06 2.94 16.13
N THR A 283 9.12 3.74 16.12
CA THR A 283 9.46 4.62 17.24
C THR A 283 8.50 5.80 17.39
N ALA A 284 8.03 6.35 16.27
CA ALA A 284 7.23 7.57 16.25
C ALA A 284 5.72 7.31 16.38
N LEU A 285 5.22 6.24 15.78
CA LEU A 285 3.78 6.02 15.59
C LEU A 285 3.18 4.99 16.55
N TRP A 286 3.96 4.26 17.34
CA TRP A 286 3.43 3.19 18.19
C TRP A 286 2.40 3.67 19.23
N LYS A 287 2.56 4.88 19.79
CA LYS A 287 1.60 5.41 20.78
C LYS A 287 0.26 5.80 20.13
N PRO A 288 0.23 6.60 19.05
CA PRO A 288 -1.00 6.80 18.27
C PRO A 288 -1.63 5.50 17.80
N TRP A 289 -0.84 4.58 17.24
CA TRP A 289 -1.30 3.26 16.79
C TRP A 289 -1.97 2.48 17.93
N LEU A 290 -1.34 2.43 19.11
CA LEU A 290 -1.86 1.70 20.25
C LEU A 290 -3.17 2.31 20.75
N LEU A 291 -3.21 3.64 20.90
CA LEU A 291 -4.41 4.35 21.33
C LEU A 291 -5.59 4.10 20.37
N THR A 292 -5.38 4.31 19.07
CA THR A 292 -6.43 4.14 18.05
C THR A 292 -6.96 2.72 18.02
N ASN A 293 -6.08 1.72 17.95
CA ASN A 293 -6.51 0.32 17.87
C ASN A 293 -7.19 -0.16 19.16
N ILE A 294 -6.73 0.27 20.34
CA ILE A 294 -7.41 -0.04 21.61
C ILE A 294 -8.81 0.58 21.63
N LEU A 295 -8.95 1.86 21.28
CA LEU A 295 -10.26 2.53 21.26
C LEU A 295 -11.22 1.86 20.28
N LEU A 296 -10.76 1.51 19.08
CA LEU A 296 -11.56 0.79 18.08
C LEU A 296 -11.98 -0.59 18.59
N LEU A 297 -11.07 -1.38 19.19
CA LEU A 297 -11.40 -2.71 19.70
C LEU A 297 -12.34 -2.65 20.90
N ILE A 298 -12.14 -1.71 21.83
CA ILE A 298 -13.06 -1.51 22.96
C ILE A 298 -14.45 -1.14 22.44
N LEU A 299 -14.52 -0.16 21.53
CA LEU A 299 -15.79 0.28 21.00
C LEU A 299 -16.49 -0.82 20.19
N TYR A 300 -15.74 -1.62 19.43
CA TYR A 300 -16.27 -2.81 18.77
C TYR A 300 -16.91 -3.77 19.77
N VAL A 301 -16.18 -4.15 20.82
CA VAL A 301 -16.69 -5.10 21.83
C VAL A 301 -17.93 -4.54 22.51
N VAL A 302 -17.93 -3.23 22.83
CA VAL A 302 -19.09 -2.56 23.44
C VAL A 302 -20.30 -2.59 22.50
N VAL A 303 -20.13 -2.14 21.26
CA VAL A 303 -21.22 -2.08 20.27
C VAL A 303 -21.74 -3.48 19.94
N ASP A 304 -20.86 -4.44 19.69
CA ASP A 304 -21.27 -5.80 19.37
C ASP A 304 -21.96 -6.47 20.56
N LYS A 305 -21.36 -6.44 21.75
CA LYS A 305 -21.88 -7.13 22.93
C LYS A 305 -23.20 -6.54 23.44
N PHE A 306 -23.36 -5.22 23.43
CA PHE A 306 -24.52 -4.57 24.04
C PHE A 306 -25.63 -4.20 23.06
N TYR A 307 -25.34 -4.06 21.75
CA TYR A 307 -26.33 -3.65 20.77
C TYR A 307 -26.69 -4.74 19.74
N TYR A 308 -25.70 -5.40 19.13
CA TYR A 308 -25.94 -6.35 18.04
C TYR A 308 -26.15 -7.78 18.53
N TYR A 309 -25.26 -8.29 19.37
CA TYR A 309 -25.29 -9.65 19.90
C TYR A 309 -26.60 -10.00 20.63
N PRO A 310 -27.19 -9.11 21.46
CA PRO A 310 -28.47 -9.40 22.13
C PRO A 310 -29.67 -9.43 21.17
N LYS A 311 -29.53 -8.96 19.93
CA LYS A 311 -30.57 -9.00 18.89
C LYS A 311 -30.46 -10.23 17.99
N GLU A 312 -29.42 -11.03 18.16
CA GLU A 312 -29.27 -12.29 17.43
C GLU A 312 -30.35 -13.27 17.87
N ASP A 313 -30.85 -14.05 16.91
CA ASP A 313 -31.82 -15.10 17.21
C ASP A 313 -31.15 -16.20 18.06
N ALA A 314 -31.76 -16.58 19.16
CA ALA A 314 -31.18 -17.57 20.09
C ALA A 314 -30.88 -18.91 19.41
N GLU A 315 -31.68 -19.30 18.40
CA GLU A 315 -31.43 -20.49 17.61
C GLU A 315 -30.14 -20.39 16.78
N ASN A 316 -29.84 -19.22 16.21
CA ASN A 316 -28.63 -19.00 15.44
C ASN A 316 -27.39 -19.00 16.34
N VAL A 317 -27.49 -18.39 17.53
CA VAL A 317 -26.41 -18.44 18.54
C VAL A 317 -26.14 -19.88 18.99
N LEU A 318 -27.18 -20.68 19.23
CA LEU A 318 -27.00 -22.08 19.61
C LEU A 318 -26.41 -22.92 18.47
N ARG A 319 -26.80 -22.65 17.22
CA ARG A 319 -26.23 -23.31 16.04
C ARG A 319 -24.73 -23.00 15.89
N ASP A 320 -24.33 -21.73 16.07
CA ASP A 320 -22.94 -21.28 16.09
C ASP A 320 -22.11 -22.00 17.17
N GLU A 321 -22.63 -22.07 18.40
CA GLU A 321 -21.92 -22.70 19.52
C GLU A 321 -21.68 -24.21 19.30
N VAL A 322 -22.56 -24.88 18.57
CA VAL A 322 -22.48 -26.31 18.27
C VAL A 322 -21.65 -26.60 17.02
N ARG A 323 -21.77 -25.77 15.96
CA ARG A 323 -21.14 -26.01 14.65
C ARG A 323 -19.74 -25.43 14.52
N THR A 324 -18.92 -25.59 15.54
CA THR A 324 -17.54 -25.09 15.52
C THR A 324 -16.57 -26.07 14.86
N THR A 325 -15.55 -25.53 14.19
CA THR A 325 -14.41 -26.29 13.69
C THR A 325 -13.10 -25.63 14.12
N PRO A 326 -12.09 -26.39 14.55
CA PRO A 326 -10.84 -25.83 15.04
C PRO A 326 -10.12 -25.06 13.93
N LEU A 327 -9.43 -23.98 14.31
CA LEU A 327 -8.58 -23.24 13.37
C LEU A 327 -7.49 -24.14 12.80
N ARG A 328 -7.37 -24.12 11.47
CA ARG A 328 -6.32 -24.78 10.70
C ARG A 328 -5.60 -23.76 9.86
N ILE A 329 -4.29 -23.68 10.05
CA ILE A 329 -3.41 -22.86 9.23
C ILE A 329 -2.69 -23.77 8.25
N GLN A 330 -2.86 -23.51 6.97
CA GLN A 330 -2.24 -24.25 5.88
C GLN A 330 -1.31 -23.33 5.09
N GLY A 331 -0.26 -23.89 4.50
CA GLY A 331 0.66 -23.13 3.65
C GLY A 331 1.65 -22.22 4.40
N LEU A 332 1.81 -22.39 5.72
CA LEU A 332 2.85 -21.68 6.51
C LEU A 332 4.25 -21.96 5.97
N TRP A 333 4.55 -23.22 5.64
CA TRP A 333 5.79 -23.55 4.93
C TRP A 333 5.55 -23.48 3.41
N PRO A 334 6.39 -22.77 2.64
CA PRO A 334 7.51 -21.91 3.07
C PRO A 334 7.10 -20.45 3.36
N ASN A 335 5.86 -20.06 3.07
CA ASN A 335 5.45 -18.66 2.94
C ASN A 335 5.70 -17.79 4.18
N ALA A 336 5.58 -18.33 5.39
CA ALA A 336 5.84 -17.58 6.62
C ALA A 336 7.30 -17.10 6.69
N LEU A 337 8.26 -17.97 6.32
CA LEU A 337 9.67 -17.58 6.27
C LEU A 337 9.96 -16.61 5.13
N LEU A 338 9.30 -16.80 3.99
CA LEU A 338 9.46 -15.90 2.84
C LEU A 338 8.92 -14.49 3.14
N LEU A 339 7.81 -14.37 3.88
CA LEU A 339 7.30 -13.07 4.34
C LEU A 339 8.32 -12.37 5.23
N VAL A 340 8.90 -13.08 6.22
CA VAL A 340 9.99 -12.55 7.04
C VAL A 340 11.18 -12.12 6.17
N GLY A 341 11.49 -12.89 5.13
CA GLY A 341 12.50 -12.53 4.12
C GLY A 341 12.20 -11.22 3.39
N VAL A 342 10.94 -10.94 3.04
CA VAL A 342 10.52 -9.66 2.45
C VAL A 342 10.71 -8.50 3.42
N ILE A 343 10.40 -8.69 4.71
CA ILE A 343 10.63 -7.66 5.74
C ILE A 343 12.13 -7.32 5.81
N PHE A 344 12.98 -8.34 5.90
CA PHE A 344 14.43 -8.14 5.96
C PHE A 344 15.00 -7.58 4.66
N SER A 345 14.47 -7.96 3.50
CA SER A 345 14.93 -7.40 2.23
C SER A 345 14.67 -5.89 2.18
N VAL A 346 13.50 -5.43 2.65
CA VAL A 346 13.21 -3.99 2.74
C VAL A 346 14.12 -3.30 3.74
N ALA A 347 14.28 -3.87 4.94
CA ALA A 347 15.01 -3.24 6.03
C ALA A 347 16.53 -3.16 5.80
N LEU A 348 17.12 -4.13 5.08
CA LEU A 348 18.56 -4.31 4.99
C LEU A 348 19.15 -4.05 3.60
N LEU A 349 18.35 -4.08 2.54
CA LEU A 349 18.84 -3.97 1.15
C LEU A 349 18.56 -2.58 0.55
N ASP A 350 18.62 -1.52 1.36
CA ASP A 350 18.57 -0.13 0.89
C ASP A 350 19.91 0.27 0.26
N PRO A 351 19.98 0.58 -1.04
CA PRO A 351 21.25 0.94 -1.70
C PRO A 351 21.86 2.26 -1.18
N THR A 352 21.10 3.07 -0.44
CA THR A 352 21.55 4.35 0.11
C THR A 352 22.17 4.23 1.50
N LYS A 353 22.06 3.04 2.14
CA LYS A 353 22.51 2.78 3.51
C LYS A 353 23.43 1.55 3.54
N PRO A 354 24.54 1.58 4.28
CA PRO A 354 25.38 0.40 4.44
C PRO A 354 24.68 -0.64 5.31
N LEU A 355 24.95 -1.92 5.04
CA LEU A 355 24.48 -3.01 5.88
C LEU A 355 25.06 -2.88 7.29
N PRO A 356 24.20 -2.92 8.35
CA PRO A 356 24.64 -2.78 9.73
C PRO A 356 25.75 -3.77 10.08
N GLY A 357 26.88 -3.28 10.57
CA GLY A 357 28.02 -4.09 11.02
C GLY A 357 28.96 -4.59 9.90
N ILE A 358 28.60 -4.45 8.62
CA ILE A 358 29.42 -4.92 7.49
C ILE A 358 29.97 -3.74 6.68
N GLY A 359 29.26 -2.60 6.63
CA GLY A 359 29.68 -1.42 5.86
C GLY A 359 29.50 -1.55 4.35
N TRP A 360 29.04 -2.70 3.85
CA TRP A 360 28.77 -2.94 2.43
C TRP A 360 27.44 -2.32 2.00
N TYR A 361 27.43 -1.67 0.84
CA TYR A 361 26.23 -1.08 0.26
C TYR A 361 25.55 -2.04 -0.73
N PRO A 362 24.25 -2.29 -0.58
CA PRO A 362 23.46 -3.04 -1.54
C PRO A 362 23.54 -2.47 -2.96
N PHE A 363 23.59 -3.36 -3.95
CA PHE A 363 23.42 -2.97 -5.34
C PHE A 363 22.03 -2.36 -5.59
N VAL A 364 21.96 -1.45 -6.56
CA VAL A 364 20.69 -0.86 -7.00
C VAL A 364 19.75 -1.99 -7.44
N TYR A 365 18.48 -1.92 -7.05
CA TYR A 365 17.44 -2.94 -7.26
C TYR A 365 17.64 -4.30 -6.58
N LEU A 366 18.66 -4.49 -5.73
CA LEU A 366 18.86 -5.79 -5.07
C LEU A 366 17.67 -6.20 -4.20
N ARG A 367 17.07 -5.24 -3.50
CA ARG A 367 15.86 -5.44 -2.68
C ARG A 367 14.72 -6.04 -3.50
N GLU A 368 14.42 -5.45 -4.65
CA GLU A 368 13.33 -5.85 -5.55
C GLU A 368 13.59 -7.23 -6.15
N ILE A 369 14.83 -7.50 -6.56
CA ILE A 369 15.26 -8.78 -7.13
C ILE A 369 15.14 -9.90 -6.08
N VAL A 370 15.55 -9.64 -4.84
CA VAL A 370 15.35 -10.59 -3.74
C VAL A 370 13.86 -10.83 -3.48
N GLN A 371 13.02 -9.80 -3.48
CA GLN A 371 11.57 -9.96 -3.32
C GLN A 371 10.95 -10.81 -4.44
N LEU A 372 11.32 -10.57 -5.69
CA LEU A 372 10.86 -11.39 -6.82
C LEU A 372 11.36 -12.84 -6.72
N ALA A 373 12.59 -13.06 -6.25
CA ALA A 373 13.08 -14.41 -5.97
C ALA A 373 12.24 -15.12 -4.89
N LEU A 374 11.90 -14.41 -3.81
CA LEU A 374 11.03 -14.94 -2.75
C LEU A 374 9.63 -15.27 -3.27
N VAL A 375 9.07 -14.47 -4.18
CA VAL A 375 7.83 -14.81 -4.90
C VAL A 375 8.00 -16.08 -5.72
N GLY A 376 9.09 -16.19 -6.48
CA GLY A 376 9.39 -17.38 -7.27
C GLY A 376 9.46 -18.64 -6.39
N LEU A 377 10.13 -18.55 -5.24
CA LEU A 377 10.19 -19.62 -4.25
C LEU A 377 8.80 -19.97 -3.68
N SER A 378 7.98 -18.97 -3.37
CA SER A 378 6.61 -19.20 -2.89
C SER A 378 5.73 -19.93 -3.90
N LEU A 379 5.85 -19.60 -5.18
CA LEU A 379 5.11 -20.26 -6.27
C LEU A 379 5.64 -21.66 -6.59
N TRP A 380 6.95 -21.86 -6.45
CA TRP A 380 7.59 -23.14 -6.74
C TRP A 380 7.42 -24.17 -5.62
N LEU A 381 7.64 -23.76 -4.36
CA LEU A 381 7.60 -24.63 -3.18
C LEU A 381 6.23 -24.66 -2.47
N GLY A 382 5.41 -23.63 -2.66
CA GLY A 382 4.11 -23.49 -1.99
C GLY A 382 3.02 -24.41 -2.56
N SER A 383 1.97 -24.64 -1.76
CA SER A 383 0.86 -25.49 -2.18
C SER A 383 -0.12 -24.76 -3.12
N LYS A 384 -0.28 -25.29 -4.33
CA LYS A 384 -1.31 -24.83 -5.28
C LYS A 384 -2.73 -25.04 -4.76
N GLN A 385 -2.95 -26.14 -4.02
CA GLN A 385 -4.25 -26.42 -3.42
C GLN A 385 -4.65 -25.30 -2.45
N VAL A 386 -3.72 -24.84 -1.60
CA VAL A 386 -4.00 -23.76 -0.64
C VAL A 386 -4.37 -22.46 -1.35
N ARG A 387 -3.67 -22.12 -2.44
CA ARG A 387 -3.99 -20.93 -3.26
C ARG A 387 -5.37 -21.03 -3.91
N ASN A 388 -5.72 -22.20 -4.43
CA ASN A 388 -7.04 -22.45 -5.02
C ASN A 388 -8.16 -22.35 -3.97
N GLU A 389 -7.95 -22.91 -2.78
CA GLU A 389 -8.89 -22.81 -1.66
C GLU A 389 -9.03 -21.38 -1.11
N ASN A 390 -7.99 -20.55 -1.26
CA ASN A 390 -8.03 -19.11 -0.99
C ASN A 390 -8.73 -18.29 -2.10
N ARG A 391 -9.06 -18.91 -3.23
CA ARG A 391 -9.50 -18.23 -4.47
C ARG A 391 -8.53 -17.13 -4.90
N PHE A 392 -7.23 -17.40 -4.74
CA PHE A 392 -6.18 -16.48 -5.11
C PHE A 392 -6.21 -16.21 -6.62
N ASN A 393 -6.12 -14.94 -6.99
CA ASN A 393 -6.03 -14.50 -8.38
C ASN A 393 -5.14 -13.26 -8.46
N TYR A 394 -4.65 -12.92 -9.65
CA TYR A 394 -3.76 -11.76 -9.83
C TYR A 394 -4.52 -10.46 -10.16
N HIS A 395 -5.85 -10.48 -10.27
CA HIS A 395 -6.62 -9.31 -10.72
C HIS A 395 -6.44 -8.12 -9.81
N ALA A 396 -6.47 -8.33 -8.49
CA ALA A 396 -6.34 -7.26 -7.50
C ALA A 396 -4.97 -6.56 -7.57
N ILE A 397 -3.87 -7.30 -7.69
CA ILE A 397 -2.54 -6.69 -7.77
C ILE A 397 -2.28 -6.05 -9.15
N VAL A 398 -2.86 -6.61 -10.22
CA VAL A 398 -2.81 -6.01 -11.55
C VAL A 398 -3.61 -4.71 -11.61
N GLU A 399 -4.74 -4.62 -10.91
CA GLU A 399 -5.52 -3.39 -10.76
C GLU A 399 -4.67 -2.27 -10.15
N VAL A 400 -4.03 -2.56 -9.01
CA VAL A 400 -3.13 -1.62 -8.33
C VAL A 400 -1.99 -1.20 -9.27
N ALA A 401 -1.32 -2.16 -9.92
CA ALA A 401 -0.25 -1.86 -10.88
C ALA A 401 -0.72 -0.94 -12.01
N ALA A 402 -1.88 -1.24 -12.61
CA ALA A 402 -2.44 -0.51 -13.73
C ALA A 402 -2.79 0.93 -13.41
N LEU A 403 -3.30 1.21 -12.21
CA LEU A 403 -3.64 2.56 -11.78
C LEU A 403 -2.38 3.33 -11.32
N PHE A 404 -1.51 2.68 -10.55
CA PHE A 404 -0.39 3.38 -9.92
C PHE A 404 0.67 3.83 -10.93
N VAL A 405 0.89 3.10 -12.04
CA VAL A 405 1.83 3.56 -13.08
C VAL A 405 1.49 4.97 -13.59
N GLY A 406 0.20 5.26 -13.79
CA GLY A 406 -0.23 6.59 -14.22
C GLY A 406 -0.23 7.59 -13.08
N ILE A 407 -0.56 7.17 -11.86
CA ILE A 407 -0.53 8.05 -10.69
C ILE A 407 0.88 8.60 -10.45
N PHE A 408 1.90 7.73 -10.43
CA PHE A 408 3.29 8.14 -10.20
C PHE A 408 3.81 9.12 -11.25
N ILE A 409 3.44 8.94 -12.51
CA ILE A 409 3.81 9.87 -13.58
C ILE A 409 3.00 11.17 -13.47
N CYS A 410 1.68 11.09 -13.33
CA CYS A 410 0.80 12.25 -13.31
C CYS A 410 1.06 13.16 -12.11
N MET A 411 1.54 12.61 -10.98
CA MET A 411 1.80 13.40 -9.78
C MET A 411 3.09 14.23 -9.83
N GLN A 412 4.02 13.97 -10.76
CA GLN A 412 5.31 14.68 -10.82
C GLN A 412 5.17 16.21 -10.88
N PRO A 413 4.30 16.81 -11.74
CA PRO A 413 4.09 18.25 -11.73
C PRO A 413 3.61 18.78 -10.38
N ALA A 414 2.71 18.04 -9.72
CA ALA A 414 2.22 18.43 -8.40
C ALA A 414 3.35 18.39 -7.37
N LEU A 415 4.15 17.31 -7.35
CA LEU A 415 5.27 17.17 -6.42
C LEU A 415 6.31 18.28 -6.61
N GLU A 416 6.64 18.65 -7.84
CA GLU A 416 7.58 19.74 -8.12
C GLU A 416 7.06 21.10 -7.64
N ILE A 417 5.80 21.42 -7.96
CA ILE A 417 5.17 22.66 -7.50
C ILE A 417 5.15 22.69 -5.97
N LEU A 418 4.80 21.59 -5.31
CA LEU A 418 4.75 21.50 -3.86
C LEU A 418 6.14 21.54 -3.21
N ASN A 419 7.14 20.97 -3.87
CA ASN A 419 8.52 20.99 -3.38
C ASN A 419 9.10 22.41 -3.36
N GLU A 420 8.66 23.28 -4.27
CA GLU A 420 9.10 24.68 -4.30
C GLU A 420 8.14 25.62 -3.54
N GLN A 421 6.84 25.47 -3.75
CA GLN A 421 5.81 26.36 -3.24
C GLN A 421 5.13 25.84 -1.96
N GLY A 422 5.49 24.66 -1.45
CA GLY A 422 4.92 24.06 -0.25
C GLY A 422 4.83 25.00 0.95
N PRO A 423 5.90 25.75 1.29
CA PRO A 423 5.86 26.75 2.36
C PRO A 423 4.82 27.86 2.17
N SER A 424 4.41 28.15 0.93
CA SER A 424 3.43 29.20 0.61
C SER A 424 1.96 28.77 0.72
N LEU A 425 1.68 27.47 0.87
CA LEU A 425 0.32 26.92 0.93
C LEU A 425 -0.40 27.17 2.27
N GLY A 426 0.30 27.70 3.28
CA GLY A 426 -0.26 27.99 4.60
C GLY A 426 -0.60 26.74 5.42
N ILE A 427 -0.04 25.57 5.05
CA ILE A 427 -0.07 24.32 5.83
C ILE A 427 1.16 24.32 6.74
N ASP A 428 1.04 24.99 7.87
CA ASP A 428 2.14 25.36 8.76
C ASP A 428 2.07 24.70 10.15
N THR A 429 1.00 23.96 10.44
CA THR A 429 0.82 23.26 11.73
C THR A 429 0.58 21.77 11.55
N PRO A 430 1.00 20.93 12.53
CA PRO A 430 0.71 19.50 12.51
C PRO A 430 -0.79 19.19 12.38
N MET A 431 -1.66 19.98 13.02
CA MET A 431 -3.11 19.82 12.91
C MET A 431 -3.62 20.04 11.48
N LYS A 432 -3.11 21.06 10.78
CA LYS A 432 -3.44 21.27 9.36
C LYS A 432 -2.93 20.11 8.51
N PHE A 433 -1.69 19.66 8.72
CA PHE A 433 -1.16 18.49 8.01
C PHE A 433 -2.02 17.25 8.22
N TYR A 434 -2.40 16.93 9.46
CA TYR A 434 -3.20 15.76 9.78
C TYR A 434 -4.59 15.77 9.13
N TRP A 435 -5.34 16.86 9.31
CA TRP A 435 -6.72 16.95 8.82
C TRP A 435 -6.80 17.12 7.30
N ILE A 436 -5.88 17.85 6.68
CA ILE A 436 -5.88 18.03 5.22
C ILE A 436 -5.39 16.75 4.54
N THR A 437 -4.26 16.18 5.00
CA THR A 437 -3.74 14.90 4.47
C THR A 437 -4.80 13.82 4.61
N GLY A 438 -5.35 13.64 5.81
CA GLY A 438 -6.32 12.59 6.04
C GLY A 438 -7.68 12.84 5.39
N GLY A 439 -8.13 14.09 5.31
CA GLY A 439 -9.33 14.47 4.57
C GLY A 439 -9.23 14.08 3.09
N LEU A 440 -8.10 14.35 2.45
CA LEU A 440 -7.86 13.91 1.08
C LEU A 440 -7.73 12.38 0.99
N SER A 441 -7.00 11.75 1.92
CA SER A 441 -6.81 10.29 1.98
C SER A 441 -8.11 9.52 2.19
N SER A 442 -9.16 10.18 2.71
CA SER A 442 -10.47 9.54 2.88
C SER A 442 -11.21 9.31 1.56
N ILE A 443 -10.85 10.05 0.50
CA ILE A 443 -11.55 10.03 -0.80
C ILE A 443 -10.59 9.60 -1.92
N LEU A 444 -9.31 9.89 -1.76
CA LEU A 444 -8.22 9.58 -2.66
C LEU A 444 -7.40 8.41 -2.11
N ASP A 445 -6.60 7.78 -2.97
CA ASP A 445 -5.67 6.75 -2.51
C ASP A 445 -4.68 7.33 -1.49
N ASN A 446 -4.41 6.57 -0.43
CA ASN A 446 -3.58 7.01 0.68
C ASN A 446 -2.13 7.32 0.29
N ALA A 447 -1.54 6.55 -0.62
CA ALA A 447 -0.10 6.62 -0.90
C ALA A 447 0.29 7.92 -1.64
N PRO A 448 -0.37 8.29 -2.75
CA PRO A 448 -0.13 9.55 -3.43
C PRO A 448 -0.43 10.76 -2.54
N THR A 449 -1.48 10.65 -1.72
CA THR A 449 -1.85 11.69 -0.75
C THR A 449 -0.71 11.96 0.24
N TYR A 450 -0.10 10.91 0.79
CA TYR A 450 1.05 11.05 1.68
C TYR A 450 2.23 11.78 1.02
N LEU A 451 2.62 11.40 -0.20
CA LEU A 451 3.76 12.00 -0.88
C LEU A 451 3.57 13.51 -1.15
N VAL A 452 2.34 13.92 -1.50
CA VAL A 452 1.97 15.32 -1.70
C VAL A 452 2.26 16.17 -0.45
N PHE A 453 1.82 15.73 0.73
CA PHE A 453 2.05 16.49 1.96
C PHE A 453 3.45 16.29 2.52
N PHE A 454 4.07 15.13 2.27
CA PHE A 454 5.47 14.90 2.60
C PHE A 454 6.37 15.92 1.88
N LYS A 455 6.22 16.10 0.57
CA LYS A 455 7.02 17.09 -0.18
C LYS A 455 6.70 18.54 0.22
N THR A 456 5.45 18.81 0.62
CA THR A 456 5.08 20.11 1.21
C THR A 456 5.83 20.38 2.53
N ALA A 457 6.00 19.37 3.39
CA ALA A 457 6.63 19.51 4.71
C ALA A 457 8.16 19.38 4.71
N PHE A 458 8.72 18.69 3.71
CA PHE A 458 10.15 18.42 3.57
C PHE A 458 10.67 18.83 2.18
N PRO A 459 10.51 20.12 1.79
CA PRO A 459 10.96 20.58 0.49
C PRO A 459 12.48 20.54 0.39
N ASN A 460 13.00 20.07 -0.75
CA ASN A 460 14.43 20.06 -1.09
C ASN A 460 15.36 19.36 -0.07
N MET A 461 14.83 18.47 0.76
CA MET A 461 15.63 17.70 1.71
C MET A 461 16.03 16.34 1.12
N ASP A 462 17.32 16.04 1.15
CA ASP A 462 17.81 14.69 0.91
C ASP A 462 17.57 13.78 2.13
N ALA A 463 17.89 12.49 2.01
CA ALA A 463 17.68 11.53 3.08
C ALA A 463 18.46 11.87 4.36
N ALA A 464 19.65 12.49 4.26
CA ALA A 464 20.46 12.80 5.44
C ALA A 464 19.88 14.00 6.20
N ALA A 465 19.57 15.08 5.48
CA ALA A 465 18.93 16.28 6.03
C ALA A 465 17.55 15.96 6.60
N LEU A 466 16.76 15.14 5.92
CA LEU A 466 15.46 14.66 6.40
C LEU A 466 15.60 13.94 7.75
N ASN A 467 16.50 12.94 7.84
CA ASN A 467 16.65 12.17 9.07
C ASN A 467 17.18 13.02 10.23
N ALA A 468 18.07 13.98 9.96
CA ALA A 468 18.51 14.94 10.98
C ALA A 468 17.35 15.85 11.45
N ALA A 469 16.50 16.31 10.52
CA ALA A 469 15.35 17.16 10.84
C ALA A 469 14.29 16.44 11.70
N ILE A 470 14.10 15.14 11.50
CA ILE A 470 13.13 14.32 12.24
C ILE A 470 13.74 13.59 13.44
N GLU A 471 15.03 13.76 13.73
CA GLU A 471 15.67 13.17 14.93
C GLU A 471 15.20 13.87 16.21
N ASN A 472 15.00 15.19 16.14
CA ASN A 472 14.44 15.95 17.26
C ASN A 472 12.93 15.68 17.39
N THR A 473 12.57 14.81 18.33
CA THR A 473 11.16 14.41 18.60
C THR A 473 10.25 15.56 19.04
N SER A 474 10.81 16.70 19.45
CA SER A 474 10.06 17.91 19.82
C SER A 474 10.06 18.96 18.69
N GLY A 475 10.74 18.69 17.58
CA GLY A 475 10.80 19.58 16.42
C GLY A 475 9.54 19.54 15.57
N SER A 476 9.22 20.66 14.91
CA SER A 476 8.06 20.77 14.02
C SER A 476 8.08 19.74 12.89
N HIS A 477 9.26 19.48 12.31
CA HIS A 477 9.45 18.46 11.27
C HIS A 477 9.03 17.07 11.72
N TYR A 478 9.47 16.63 12.91
CA TYR A 478 9.06 15.34 13.45
C TYR A 478 7.54 15.24 13.60
N ILE A 479 6.91 16.25 14.22
CA ILE A 479 5.46 16.23 14.47
C ILE A 479 4.67 16.36 13.16
N ASN A 480 5.18 17.11 12.18
CA ASN A 480 4.59 17.18 10.83
C ASN A 480 4.62 15.82 10.13
N LEU A 481 5.72 15.08 10.20
CA LEU A 481 5.79 13.73 9.62
C LEU A 481 4.84 12.76 10.33
N VAL A 482 4.73 12.85 11.66
CA VAL A 482 3.72 12.09 12.43
C VAL A 482 2.32 12.45 11.95
N ALA A 483 1.99 13.73 11.84
CA ALA A 483 0.69 14.20 11.38
C ALA A 483 0.32 13.70 9.98
N ILE A 484 1.25 13.81 9.03
CA ILE A 484 1.06 13.33 7.64
C ILE A 484 0.86 11.81 7.64
N SER A 485 1.72 11.07 8.35
CA SER A 485 1.66 9.61 8.45
C SER A 485 0.34 9.10 9.05
N LEU A 486 -0.10 9.69 10.17
CA LEU A 486 -1.35 9.31 10.82
C LEU A 486 -2.56 9.73 9.99
N GLY A 487 -2.51 10.92 9.38
CA GLY A 487 -3.58 11.41 8.51
C GLY A 487 -3.81 10.49 7.32
N SER A 488 -2.74 10.16 6.57
CA SER A 488 -2.83 9.29 5.40
C SER A 488 -3.23 7.86 5.74
N VAL A 489 -2.69 7.28 6.82
CA VAL A 489 -2.97 5.87 7.14
C VAL A 489 -4.32 5.70 7.83
N PHE A 490 -4.65 6.52 8.83
CA PHE A 490 -5.87 6.31 9.61
C PHE A 490 -7.13 6.78 8.88
N MET A 491 -7.07 7.91 8.17
CA MET A 491 -8.28 8.45 7.54
C MET A 491 -8.64 7.78 6.22
N GLY A 492 -7.76 6.94 5.65
CA GLY A 492 -8.12 6.04 4.55
C GLY A 492 -9.30 5.12 4.88
N ALA A 493 -9.51 4.82 6.17
CA ALA A 493 -10.66 4.04 6.67
C ALA A 493 -11.99 4.80 6.62
N MET A 494 -12.00 6.10 6.34
CA MET A 494 -13.24 6.89 6.39
C MET A 494 -14.22 6.53 5.28
N THR A 495 -13.76 5.95 4.16
CA THR A 495 -14.63 5.47 3.07
C THR A 495 -14.14 4.14 2.49
N TYR A 496 -15.00 3.46 1.71
CA TYR A 496 -14.60 2.24 0.99
C TYR A 496 -13.58 2.47 -0.14
N ILE A 497 -13.48 3.71 -0.64
CA ILE A 497 -12.59 4.05 -1.76
C ILE A 497 -11.27 4.67 -1.32
N GLY A 498 -11.07 4.90 -0.01
CA GLY A 498 -9.82 5.46 0.49
C GLY A 498 -8.60 4.59 0.16
N ASN A 499 -8.77 3.26 0.11
CA ASN A 499 -7.73 2.37 -0.41
C ASN A 499 -8.28 1.04 -0.94
N GLY A 500 -7.42 0.31 -1.67
CA GLY A 500 -7.72 -1.01 -2.25
C GLY A 500 -8.18 -2.07 -1.23
N PRO A 501 -7.51 -2.25 -0.07
CA PRO A 501 -7.94 -3.19 0.97
C PRO A 501 -9.38 -2.99 1.46
N ASN A 502 -9.84 -1.75 1.62
CA ASN A 502 -11.22 -1.45 2.05
C ASN A 502 -12.24 -1.98 1.03
N PHE A 503 -12.02 -1.67 -0.24
CA PHE A 503 -12.87 -2.11 -1.34
C PHE A 503 -12.87 -3.65 -1.49
N MET A 504 -11.70 -4.26 -1.37
CA MET A 504 -11.54 -5.72 -1.49
C MET A 504 -12.25 -6.47 -0.36
N VAL A 505 -12.12 -6.01 0.89
CA VAL A 505 -12.83 -6.61 2.04
C VAL A 505 -14.34 -6.47 1.90
N ARG A 506 -14.81 -5.30 1.43
CA ARG A 506 -16.23 -5.10 1.13
C ARG A 506 -16.74 -6.10 0.10
N ALA A 507 -16.03 -6.25 -1.03
CA ALA A 507 -16.42 -7.17 -2.10
C ALA A 507 -16.47 -8.64 -1.61
N ILE A 508 -15.43 -9.09 -0.87
CA ILE A 508 -15.41 -10.46 -0.31
C ILE A 508 -16.56 -10.69 0.68
N ALA A 509 -16.91 -9.68 1.48
CA ALA A 509 -18.03 -9.77 2.42
C ALA A 509 -19.38 -9.87 1.68
N GLU A 510 -19.59 -9.07 0.64
CA GLU A 510 -20.79 -9.10 -0.21
C GLU A 510 -20.92 -10.46 -0.93
N GLU A 511 -19.84 -10.97 -1.52
CA GLU A 511 -19.79 -12.32 -2.12
C GLU A 511 -20.11 -13.44 -1.11
N SER A 512 -19.78 -13.23 0.15
CA SER A 512 -20.07 -14.16 1.26
C SER A 512 -21.46 -13.95 1.87
N GLY A 513 -22.32 -13.15 1.22
CA GLY A 513 -23.71 -12.92 1.61
C GLY A 513 -23.91 -11.92 2.75
N VAL A 514 -22.89 -11.12 3.11
CA VAL A 514 -23.05 -10.02 4.07
C VAL A 514 -23.61 -8.81 3.33
N LYS A 515 -24.76 -8.30 3.81
CA LYS A 515 -25.33 -7.04 3.31
C LYS A 515 -24.51 -5.88 3.84
N MET A 516 -23.53 -5.42 3.07
CA MET A 516 -22.69 -4.30 3.46
C MET A 516 -23.46 -2.97 3.37
N PRO A 517 -23.16 -1.98 4.23
CA PRO A 517 -23.69 -0.62 4.10
C PRO A 517 -23.35 -0.03 2.74
N SER A 518 -24.27 0.77 2.19
CA SER A 518 -23.96 1.61 1.03
C SER A 518 -22.81 2.57 1.34
N PHE A 519 -22.20 3.16 0.32
CA PHE A 519 -21.12 4.14 0.49
C PHE A 519 -21.45 5.23 1.53
N PHE A 520 -22.59 5.91 1.37
CA PHE A 520 -23.03 6.93 2.32
C PHE A 520 -23.45 6.34 3.67
N GLY A 521 -24.01 5.13 3.68
CA GLY A 521 -24.35 4.43 4.91
C GLY A 521 -23.13 4.12 5.76
N TYR A 522 -22.02 3.70 5.14
CA TYR A 522 -20.73 3.48 5.80
C TYR A 522 -20.25 4.77 6.47
N VAL A 523 -20.22 5.88 5.72
CA VAL A 523 -19.75 7.17 6.22
C VAL A 523 -20.63 7.69 7.36
N LEU A 524 -21.95 7.75 7.16
CA LEU A 524 -22.88 8.39 8.10
C LEU A 524 -23.11 7.58 9.38
N PHE A 525 -23.14 6.24 9.29
CA PHE A 525 -23.47 5.39 10.44
C PHE A 525 -22.24 4.79 11.13
N PHE A 526 -21.08 4.79 10.49
CA PHE A 526 -19.86 4.24 11.08
C PHE A 526 -18.73 5.27 11.09
N SER A 527 -18.23 5.74 9.95
CA SER A 527 -17.01 6.56 9.93
C SER A 527 -17.15 7.85 10.73
N VAL A 528 -18.21 8.63 10.51
CA VAL A 528 -18.44 9.90 11.21
C VAL A 528 -18.75 9.71 12.70
N PRO A 529 -19.65 8.81 13.14
CA PRO A 529 -19.95 8.69 14.57
C PRO A 529 -18.93 7.88 15.37
N ILE A 530 -18.12 7.03 14.73
CA ILE A 530 -17.18 6.13 15.42
C ILE A 530 -15.73 6.55 15.17
N LEU A 531 -15.30 6.55 13.91
CA LEU A 531 -13.89 6.74 13.58
C LEU A 531 -13.47 8.21 13.75
N LEU A 532 -14.26 9.17 13.27
CA LEU A 532 -13.93 10.59 13.32
C LEU A 532 -13.69 11.12 14.76
N PRO A 533 -14.48 10.76 15.80
CA PRO A 533 -14.17 11.10 17.18
C PRO A 533 -12.83 10.53 17.65
N ILE A 534 -12.51 9.28 17.30
CA ILE A 534 -11.23 8.65 17.64
C ILE A 534 -10.07 9.40 16.96
N LEU A 535 -10.23 9.74 15.67
CA LEU A 535 -9.26 10.55 14.93
C LEU A 535 -9.09 11.95 15.54
N GLY A 536 -10.16 12.53 16.06
CA GLY A 536 -10.13 13.77 16.83
C GLY A 536 -9.31 13.65 18.10
N ILE A 537 -9.56 12.61 18.90
CA ILE A 537 -8.79 12.32 20.12
C ILE A 537 -7.31 12.15 19.79
N VAL A 538 -6.97 11.38 18.75
CA VAL A 538 -5.58 11.19 18.31
C VAL A 538 -4.93 12.54 17.98
N SER A 539 -5.62 13.39 17.22
CA SER A 539 -5.09 14.71 16.86
C SER A 539 -4.84 15.59 18.10
N LEU A 540 -5.76 15.57 19.07
CA LEU A 540 -5.66 16.37 20.29
C LEU A 540 -4.59 15.87 21.26
N VAL A 541 -4.34 14.56 21.30
CA VAL A 541 -3.38 13.95 22.24
C VAL A 541 -1.95 14.02 21.71
N PHE A 542 -1.75 13.95 20.40
CA PHE A 542 -0.41 13.81 19.80
C PHE A 542 0.04 14.99 18.94
N LEU A 543 -0.87 15.86 18.48
CA LEU A 543 -0.55 16.91 17.50
C LEU A 543 -0.91 18.33 17.95
N LEU A 544 -1.58 18.46 19.10
CA LEU A 544 -1.82 19.72 19.81
C LEU A 544 -0.81 19.83 20.95
#